data_AF-A0A3S4T254-F1
#
_entry.id   AF-A0A3S4T254-F1
#
_cell.length_a   1.000
_cell.length_b   1.000
_cell.length_c   1.000
_cell.angle_alpha   90.00
_cell.angle_beta   90.00
_cell.angle_gamma   90.00
#
_symmetry.space_group_name_H-M   'P 1'
#
loop_
_entity.id
_entity.type
_entity.pdbx_description
1 polymer ?
#
loop_
_entity_poly.entity_id
_entity_poly.type
_entity_poly.pdbx_seq_one_letter_code
_entity_poly.pdbx_strand_id
1 'polypeptide(L)' 'MGKSKEPIRLCQRRTSSGMISLYLDIYLNGKRSYEYLKMYLVPERTRADKEKNK' A
#
# COMPACT_ATOMS: atom_id res chain seq x y z
N MET A 1 -28.74 9.96 7.37
CA MET A 1 -27.66 9.95 6.36
C MET A 1 -26.38 9.48 7.04
N GLY A 2 -25.88 8.29 6.70
CA GLY A 2 -24.64 7.79 7.31
C GLY A 2 -23.49 8.71 6.96
N LYS A 3 -22.70 9.15 7.95
CA LYS A 3 -21.44 9.86 7.70
C LYS A 3 -20.63 8.98 6.76
N SER A 4 -20.47 9.41 5.50
CA SER A 4 -19.62 8.72 4.54
C SER A 4 -18.25 8.57 5.19
N LYS A 5 -17.79 7.33 5.35
CA LYS A 5 -16.47 7.07 5.93
C LYS A 5 -15.45 7.80 5.06
N GLU A 6 -14.54 8.53 5.71
CA GLU A 6 -13.49 9.23 4.98
C GLU A 6 -12.63 8.19 4.23
N PRO A 7 -12.17 8.50 3.02
CA PRO A 7 -11.55 7.51 2.16
C PRO A 7 -10.16 7.12 2.68
N ILE A 8 -9.94 5.81 2.83
CA ILE A 8 -8.62 5.23 3.05
C ILE A 8 -8.22 4.51 1.77
N ARG A 9 -7.06 4.85 1.20
CA ARG A 9 -6.57 4.27 -0.06
C ARG A 9 -5.32 3.44 0.17
N LEU A 10 -5.30 2.23 -0.36
CA LEU A 10 -4.08 1.44 -0.46
C LEU A 10 -3.24 1.98 -1.62
N CYS A 11 -2.01 2.38 -1.31
CA CYS A 11 -1.06 2.91 -2.27
C CYS A 11 0.20 2.05 -2.30
N GLN A 12 0.94 2.14 -3.42
CA GLN A 12 2.14 1.37 -3.67
C GLN A 12 3.31 2.31 -3.97
N ARG A 13 4.49 2.01 -3.42
CA ARG A 13 5.72 2.78 -3.67
C ARG A 13 6.89 1.83 -3.93
N ARG A 14 7.67 2.09 -4.98
CA ARG A 14 8.93 1.37 -5.22
C ARG A 14 9.98 1.81 -4.20
N THR A 15 10.60 0.86 -3.53
CA THR A 15 11.74 1.08 -2.63
C THR A 15 13.04 1.11 -3.43
N SER A 16 14.11 1.63 -2.82
CA SER A 16 15.46 1.61 -3.39
C SER A 16 15.99 0.19 -3.62
N SER A 17 15.54 -0.78 -2.81
CA SER A 17 15.83 -2.21 -2.98
C SER A 17 15.09 -2.86 -4.17
N GLY A 18 14.21 -2.13 -4.86
CA GLY A 18 13.44 -2.63 -5.99
C GLY A 18 12.13 -3.34 -5.63
N MET A 19 11.81 -3.50 -4.34
CA MET A 19 10.53 -4.03 -3.87
C MET A 19 9.43 -2.96 -3.93
N ILE A 20 8.16 -3.38 -3.86
CA ILE A 20 7.01 -2.49 -3.80
C ILE A 20 6.49 -2.47 -2.37
N SER A 21 6.70 -1.36 -1.66
CA SER A 21 6.13 -1.15 -0.33
C SER A 21 4.68 -0.71 -0.42
N LEU A 22 3.83 -1.29 0.43
CA LEU A 22 2.43 -0.92 0.58
C LEU A 22 2.24 0.04 1.76
N TYR A 23 1.44 1.08 1.55
CA TYR A 23 1.08 2.03 2.59
C TYR A 23 -0.37 2.50 2.42
N LEU A 24 -0.97 2.94 3.51
CA LEU A 24 -2.29 3.57 3.53
C LEU A 24 -2.11 5.07 3.40
N ASP A 25 -2.86 5.65 2.47
CA ASP A 25 -3.10 7.09 2.39
C ASP A 25 -4.46 7.35 3.06
N ILE A 26 -4.41 7.90 4.26
CA ILE A 26 -5.55 8.06 5.15
C ILE A 26 -5.92 9.53 5.19
N TYR A 27 -7.16 9.83 4.80
CA TYR A 27 -7.78 11.12 5.07
C TYR A 27 -8.71 10.95 6.26
N LEU A 28 -8.38 11.56 7.39
CA LEU A 28 -9.18 11.49 8.61
C LEU A 28 -9.29 12.87 9.27
N ASN A 29 -10.51 13.32 9.53
CA ASN A 29 -10.85 14.63 10.10
C ASN A 29 -10.14 15.80 9.38
N GLY A 30 -10.09 15.75 8.05
CA GLY A 30 -9.39 16.76 7.23
C GLY A 30 -7.86 16.73 7.32
N LYS A 31 -7.27 15.75 7.99
CA LYS A 31 -5.81 15.53 8.04
C LYS A 31 -5.42 14.35 7.16
N ARG A 32 -4.36 14.52 6.38
CA ARG A 32 -3.76 13.44 5.59
C ARG A 32 -2.61 12.82 6.37
N SER A 33 -2.62 11.50 6.53
CA SER A 33 -1.53 10.73 7.13
C SER A 33 -1.16 9.54 6.25
N TYR A 34 0.07 9.06 6.43
CA TYR A 34 0.56 7.86 5.76
C TYR A 34 0.96 6.81 6.79
N GLU A 35 0.47 5.60 6.60
CA GLU A 35 0.83 4.45 7.44
C GLU A 35 1.45 3.34 6.59
N TYR A 36 2.70 3.00 6.86
CA TYR A 36 3.41 1.95 6.15
C TYR A 36 3.09 0.59 6.75
N LEU A 37 2.54 -0.31 5.94
CA LEU A 37 2.10 -1.63 6.39
C LEU A 37 3.27 -2.59 6.66
N LYS A 38 4.51 -2.18 6.35
CA LYS A 38 5.72 -3.03 6.34
C LYS A 38 5.55 -4.29 5.48
N MET A 39 4.62 -4.26 4.53
CA MET A 39 4.42 -5.26 3.50
C MET A 39 5.16 -4.82 2.24
N TYR A 40 5.92 -5.74 1.67
CA TYR A 40 6.71 -5.52 0.47
C TYR A 40 6.36 -6.61 -0.56
N LEU A 41 5.99 -6.21 -1.76
CA LEU A 41 5.76 -7.11 -2.89
C LEU A 41 7.03 -7.19 -3.73
N VAL A 42 7.35 -8.39 -4.19
CA VAL A 42 8.38 -8.62 -5.21
C VAL A 42 7.79 -8.24 -6.57
N PRO A 43 8.46 -7.43 -7.40
CA PRO A 43 8.00 -7.17 -8.76
C PRO A 43 7.91 -8.47 -9.57
N GLU A 44 6.73 -8.78 -10.09
CA GLU A 44 6.50 -10.02 -10.83
C GLU A 44 7.19 -9.98 -12.20
N ARG A 45 8.36 -10.61 -12.32
CA ARG A 45 9.06 -10.83 -13.60
C ARG A 45 9.02 -12.30 -14.02
N THR A 46 8.92 -13.20 -13.05
CA THR A 46 8.89 -14.64 -13.23
C THR A 46 7.74 -15.28 -12.44
N ARG A 47 7.39 -16.53 -12.75
CA ARG A 47 6.41 -17.31 -11.95
C ARG A 47 6.82 -17.43 -10.49
N ALA A 48 8.13 -17.57 -10.21
CA ALA A 48 8.65 -17.66 -8.86
C ALA A 48 8.44 -16.36 -8.06
N ASP A 49 8.47 -15.19 -8.72
CA ASP A 49 8.21 -13.91 -8.06
C ASP A 49 6.75 -13.78 -7.63
N LYS A 50 5.82 -14.31 -8.44
CA LYS A 50 4.40 -14.36 -8.09
C LYS A 50 4.12 -15.27 -6.89
N GLU A 51 4.81 -16.41 -6.80
CA GLU A 51 4.68 -17.32 -5.65
C GLU A 51 5.17 -16.68 -4.34
N LYS A 52 6.17 -15.79 -4.39
CA LYS A 52 6.67 -15.06 -3.21
C LYS A 52 5.68 -14.03 -2.67
N ASN A 53 4.67 -13.64 -3.45
CA ASN A 53 3.65 -12.66 -3.07
C ASN A 53 2.31 -13.30 -2.67
N LYS A 54 2.22 -14.64 -2.64
CA LYS A 54 1.00 -15.39 -2.32
C LYS A 54 0.83 -15.58 -0.83
#